data_AF-A0A8T2QRF2-F1
#
_entry.id   AF-A0A8T2QRF2-F1
#
_cell.length_a   1.000
_cell.length_b   1.000
_cell.length_c   1.000
_cell.angle_alpha   90.00
_cell.angle_beta   90.00
_cell.angle_gamma   90.00
#
_symmetry.space_group_name_H-M   'P 1'
#
loop_
_entity.id
_entity.type
_entity.pdbx_description
1 polymer ?
#
loop_
_entity_poly.entity_id
_entity_poly.type
_entity_poly.pdbx_seq_one_letter_code
_entity_poly.pdbx_strand_id
1 'polypeptide(L)'
;MALKLNTSPCRHKTRQHIGGLAKDISGKLKAANEVEKLNKNARKRITDAKLAKDFQAILNDFQNAQRISAEKEATYAPLLHVQVSSIQETDALQVGGESQERYYLLAQQRRQELIQLENEVVFNEAIIEERDQGIKDIQQQIGEVNEIFKDLAHMVREQGIMIYDIDSSIGNTHSTTTQANVQLVRAANSQKANSSLICWLLVAFGITIIIVVIVLVLVVP
;
A
#
# COMPACT_ATOMS: atom_id res chain seq x y z
N MET A 1 9.01 2.29 -33.38
CA MET A 1 7.97 1.36 -32.89
C MET A 1 8.50 0.35 -31.84
N ALA A 2 9.82 0.05 -31.81
CA ALA A 2 10.45 -0.90 -30.87
C ALA A 2 10.44 -0.52 -29.36
N LEU A 3 10.04 0.70 -28.98
CA LEU A 3 10.04 1.15 -27.58
C LEU A 3 8.85 0.65 -26.74
N LYS A 4 7.77 0.14 -27.36
CA LYS A 4 6.59 -0.34 -26.61
C LYS A 4 6.76 -1.75 -26.02
N LEU A 5 7.53 -2.64 -26.65
CA LEU A 5 7.67 -4.04 -26.19
C LEU A 5 8.50 -4.18 -24.90
N ASN A 6 9.47 -3.30 -24.63
CA ASN A 6 10.34 -3.42 -23.45
C ASN A 6 9.68 -2.96 -22.13
N THR A 7 8.49 -2.37 -22.19
CA THR A 7 7.83 -1.79 -21.00
C THR A 7 6.86 -2.75 -20.33
N SER A 8 6.33 -3.74 -21.04
CA SER A 8 5.37 -4.72 -20.51
C SER A 8 5.94 -5.63 -19.40
N PRO A 9 7.16 -6.20 -19.53
CA PRO A 9 7.74 -7.06 -18.48
C PRO A 9 8.00 -6.29 -17.18
N CYS A 10 8.45 -5.04 -17.30
CA CYS A 10 8.74 -4.17 -16.16
C CYS A 10 7.46 -3.78 -15.38
N ARG A 11 6.37 -3.47 -16.10
CA ARG A 11 5.07 -3.19 -15.47
C ARG A 11 4.52 -4.41 -14.73
N HIS A 12 4.63 -5.59 -15.33
CA HIS A 12 4.17 -6.84 -14.71
C HIS A 12 4.94 -7.14 -13.41
N LYS A 13 6.28 -7.09 -13.46
CA LYS A 13 7.14 -7.28 -12.28
C LYS A 13 6.84 -6.27 -11.17
N THR A 14 6.59 -5.01 -11.54
CA THR A 14 6.21 -3.96 -10.58
C THR A 14 4.88 -4.27 -9.91
N ARG A 15 3.86 -4.69 -10.67
CA ARG A 15 2.55 -5.08 -10.10
C ARG A 15 2.66 -6.28 -9.17
N GLN A 16 3.39 -7.32 -9.56
CA GLN A 16 3.63 -8.49 -8.70
C GLN A 16 4.32 -8.10 -7.41
N HIS A 17 5.35 -7.25 -7.49
CA HIS A 17 6.06 -6.76 -6.31
C HIS A 17 5.15 -5.98 -5.37
N ILE A 18 4.32 -5.07 -5.89
CA ILE A 18 3.35 -4.31 -5.10
C ILE A 18 2.31 -5.26 -4.46
N GLY A 19 1.83 -6.28 -5.19
CA GLY A 19 0.94 -7.29 -4.65
C GLY A 19 1.57 -8.09 -3.50
N GLY A 20 2.85 -8.49 -3.65
CA GLY A 20 3.61 -9.15 -2.58
C GLY A 20 3.76 -8.27 -1.34
N LEU A 21 4.15 -7.01 -1.52
CA LEU A 21 4.23 -6.04 -0.43
C LEU A 21 2.87 -5.85 0.27
N ALA A 22 1.78 -5.77 -0.50
CA ALA A 22 0.44 -5.62 0.06
C ALA A 22 0.06 -6.82 0.96
N LYS A 23 0.40 -8.03 0.51
CA LYS A 23 0.17 -9.27 1.26
C LYS A 23 0.99 -9.31 2.55
N ASP A 24 2.26 -8.95 2.48
CA ASP A 24 3.16 -8.90 3.64
C ASP A 24 2.70 -7.89 4.68
N ILE A 25 2.30 -6.68 4.24
CA ILE A 25 1.78 -5.64 5.13
C ILE A 25 0.50 -6.11 5.80
N SER A 26 -0.45 -6.67 5.05
CA SER A 26 -1.69 -7.22 5.59
C SER A 26 -1.42 -8.32 6.62
N GLY A 27 -0.53 -9.26 6.32
CA GLY A 27 -0.15 -10.34 7.23
C GLY A 27 0.46 -9.82 8.54
N LYS A 28 1.39 -8.86 8.46
CA LYS A 28 2.00 -8.22 9.64
C LYS A 28 0.98 -7.46 10.46
N LEU A 29 0.08 -6.73 9.81
CA LEU A 29 -0.96 -5.95 10.48
C LEU A 29 -1.97 -6.85 11.20
N LYS A 30 -2.37 -7.96 10.57
CA LYS A 30 -3.24 -8.97 11.17
C LYS A 30 -2.58 -9.62 12.39
N ALA A 31 -1.31 -10.01 12.28
CA ALA A 31 -0.56 -10.57 13.41
C ALA A 31 -0.43 -9.57 14.58
N ALA A 32 -0.14 -8.30 14.29
CA ALA A 32 -0.08 -7.26 15.30
C ALA A 32 -1.42 -7.07 16.03
N ASN A 33 -2.52 -6.99 15.28
CA ASN A 33 -3.86 -6.83 15.85
C ASN A 33 -4.25 -8.02 16.74
N GLU A 34 -3.91 -9.26 16.37
CA GLU A 34 -4.16 -10.44 17.20
C GLU A 34 -3.36 -10.41 18.53
N VAL A 35 -2.09 -10.01 18.50
CA VAL A 35 -1.28 -9.84 19.71
C VAL A 35 -1.89 -8.78 20.64
N GLU A 36 -2.35 -7.67 20.08
CA GLU A 36 -2.95 -6.59 20.87
C GLU A 36 -4.36 -6.94 21.37
N LYS A 37 -5.10 -7.82 20.67
CA LYS A 37 -6.35 -8.42 21.12
C LYS A 37 -6.13 -9.28 22.38
N LEU A 38 -5.07 -10.10 22.41
CA LEU A 38 -4.70 -10.90 23.57
C LEU A 38 -4.25 -10.02 24.76
N ASN A 39 -3.46 -8.98 24.48
CA ASN A 39 -2.97 -8.06 25.52
C ASN A 39 -4.03 -7.07 26.04
N LYS A 40 -5.25 -7.06 25.47
CA LYS A 40 -6.34 -6.12 25.81
C LYS A 40 -5.93 -4.64 25.72
N ASN A 41 -4.93 -4.32 24.89
CA ASN A 41 -4.43 -2.95 24.72
C ASN A 41 -5.33 -2.15 23.76
N ALA A 42 -6.43 -1.60 24.28
CA ALA A 42 -7.42 -0.87 23.48
C ALA A 42 -6.82 0.26 22.61
N ARG A 43 -5.84 1.02 23.12
CA ARG A 43 -5.19 2.13 22.38
C ARG A 43 -4.47 1.67 21.12
N LYS A 44 -3.71 0.58 21.23
CA LYS A 44 -2.95 0.05 20.10
C LYS A 44 -3.86 -0.56 19.05
N ARG A 45 -4.92 -1.26 19.48
CA ARG A 45 -5.96 -1.75 18.57
C ARG A 45 -6.54 -0.62 17.73
N ILE A 46 -6.93 0.51 18.34
CA ILE A 46 -7.47 1.68 17.61
C ILE A 46 -6.49 2.18 16.54
N THR A 47 -5.19 2.18 16.84
CA THR A 47 -4.15 2.58 15.90
C THR A 47 -4.02 1.57 14.75
N ASP A 48 -4.08 0.27 15.06
CA ASP A 48 -4.05 -0.80 14.05
C ASP A 48 -5.28 -0.77 13.14
N ALA A 49 -6.48 -0.47 13.66
CA ALA A 49 -7.68 -0.27 12.83
C ALA A 49 -7.55 0.95 11.92
N LYS A 50 -7.00 2.05 12.44
CA LYS A 50 -6.76 3.25 11.62
C LYS A 50 -5.79 2.93 10.49
N LEU A 51 -4.69 2.23 10.79
CA LEU A 51 -3.72 1.79 9.79
C LEU A 51 -4.36 0.84 8.77
N ALA A 52 -5.22 -0.09 9.21
CA ALA A 52 -5.96 -0.98 8.32
C ALA A 52 -6.90 -0.21 7.37
N LYS A 53 -7.59 0.82 7.88
CA LYS A 53 -8.46 1.69 7.08
C LYS A 53 -7.68 2.51 6.06
N ASP A 54 -6.57 3.13 6.47
CA ASP A 54 -5.72 3.92 5.56
C ASP A 54 -5.11 3.02 4.47
N PHE A 55 -4.67 1.82 4.85
CA PHE A 55 -4.16 0.83 3.90
C PHE A 55 -5.24 0.33 2.94
N GLN A 56 -6.47 0.13 3.43
CA GLN A 56 -7.63 -0.21 2.60
C GLN A 56 -7.91 0.86 1.53
N ALA A 57 -7.74 2.14 1.85
CA ALA A 57 -7.89 3.24 0.89
C ALA A 57 -6.81 3.17 -0.21
N ILE A 58 -5.53 3.00 0.18
CA ILE A 58 -4.41 2.88 -0.77
C ILE A 58 -4.60 1.68 -1.71
N LEU A 59 -5.06 0.54 -1.20
CA LEU A 59 -5.33 -0.64 -2.02
C LEU A 59 -6.48 -0.43 -2.99
N ASN A 60 -7.50 0.34 -2.62
CA ASN A 60 -8.59 0.71 -3.52
C ASN A 60 -8.07 1.56 -4.69
N ASP A 61 -7.24 2.56 -4.41
CA ASP A 61 -6.60 3.39 -5.45
C ASP A 61 -5.73 2.55 -6.39
N PHE A 62 -4.97 1.60 -5.81
CA PHE A 62 -4.16 0.67 -6.61
C PHE A 62 -5.03 -0.22 -7.51
N GLN A 63 -6.10 -0.81 -6.99
CA GLN A 63 -7.03 -1.62 -7.79
C GLN A 63 -7.69 -0.79 -8.90
N ASN A 64 -8.09 0.45 -8.63
CA ASN A 64 -8.65 1.35 -9.64
C ASN A 64 -7.64 1.64 -10.74
N ALA A 65 -6.38 1.94 -10.39
CA ALA A 65 -5.31 2.15 -11.36
C ALA A 65 -5.04 0.88 -12.20
N GLN A 66 -5.07 -0.30 -11.59
CA GLN A 66 -4.95 -1.58 -12.29
C GLN A 66 -6.10 -1.82 -13.26
N ARG A 67 -7.35 -1.49 -12.88
CA ARG A 67 -8.54 -1.64 -13.71
C ARG A 67 -8.51 -0.70 -14.92
N ILE A 68 -8.17 0.57 -14.71
CA ILE A 68 -7.99 1.56 -15.79
C ILE A 68 -6.91 1.08 -16.77
N SER A 69 -5.83 0.50 -16.25
CA SER A 69 -4.76 -0.04 -17.10
C SER A 69 -5.25 -1.20 -17.97
N ALA A 70 -6.04 -2.13 -17.40
CA ALA A 70 -6.63 -3.24 -18.16
C ALA A 70 -7.63 -2.76 -19.21
N GLU A 71 -8.47 -1.79 -18.87
CA GLU A 71 -9.46 -1.21 -19.80
C GLU A 71 -8.78 -0.51 -20.98
N LYS A 72 -7.71 0.25 -20.71
CA LYS A 72 -6.87 0.85 -21.75
C LYS A 72 -6.29 -0.24 -22.66
N GLU A 73 -5.75 -1.31 -22.09
CA GLU A 73 -5.17 -2.42 -22.86
C GLU A 73 -6.21 -3.16 -23.72
N ALA A 74 -7.43 -3.33 -23.20
CA ALA A 74 -8.57 -3.93 -23.93
C ALA A 74 -9.11 -3.02 -25.06
N THR A 75 -9.13 -1.70 -24.86
CA THR A 75 -9.68 -0.74 -25.83
C THR A 75 -8.81 -0.58 -27.08
N TYR A 76 -7.49 -0.79 -26.94
CA TYR A 76 -6.54 -0.73 -28.06
C TYR A 76 -6.32 -2.10 -28.74
N ALA A 77 -7.13 -3.12 -28.41
CA ALA A 77 -7.15 -4.36 -29.18
C ALA A 77 -7.46 -3.99 -30.64
N PRO A 78 -6.65 -4.44 -31.61
CA PRO A 78 -6.96 -4.22 -33.03
C PRO A 78 -8.38 -4.74 -33.27
N LEU A 79 -9.31 -3.84 -33.58
CA LEU A 79 -10.64 -4.21 -34.04
C LEU A 79 -10.44 -4.90 -35.40
N LEU A 80 -10.15 -6.19 -35.38
CA LEU A 80 -10.24 -7.04 -36.55
C LEU A 80 -11.73 -7.24 -36.82
N HIS A 81 -12.37 -6.19 -37.35
CA HIS A 81 -13.51 -6.36 -38.21
C HIS A 81 -12.97 -7.07 -39.45
N VAL A 82 -12.90 -8.40 -39.37
CA VAL A 82 -12.70 -9.27 -40.51
C VAL A 82 -13.94 -9.08 -41.39
N GLN A 83 -13.91 -8.04 -42.21
CA GLN A 83 -14.84 -7.83 -43.32
C GLN A 83 -14.47 -8.82 -44.44
N VAL A 84 -14.40 -10.12 -44.12
CA VAL A 84 -14.37 -11.21 -45.10
C VAL A 84 -15.81 -11.61 -45.38
N SER A 85 -16.62 -10.62 -45.74
CA SER A 85 -18.01 -10.81 -46.15
C SER A 85 -18.36 -9.78 -47.22
N SER A 86 -17.57 -9.75 -48.29
CA SER A 86 -18.01 -9.31 -49.62
C SER A 86 -16.84 -9.33 -50.62
N ILE A 87 -16.25 -10.50 -50.88
CA ILE A 87 -15.82 -10.74 -52.26
C ILE A 87 -16.97 -11.54 -52.86
N GLN A 88 -17.96 -10.77 -53.29
CA GLN A 88 -19.03 -11.25 -54.14
C GLN A 88 -18.37 -11.90 -55.35
N GLU A 89 -18.66 -13.18 -55.55
CA GLU A 89 -18.48 -13.86 -56.83
C GLU A 89 -19.29 -13.10 -57.88
N THR A 90 -18.70 -12.08 -58.49
CA THR A 90 -19.20 -11.55 -59.76
C THR A 90 -18.34 -12.13 -60.86
N ASP A 91 -18.83 -13.26 -61.35
CA ASP A 91 -18.87 -13.69 -62.74
C ASP A 91 -17.81 -13.10 -63.69
N ALA A 92 -16.91 -13.98 -64.14
CA ALA A 92 -16.12 -13.74 -65.34
C ALA A 92 -15.99 -15.05 -66.14
N LEU A 93 -17.13 -15.64 -66.54
CA LEU A 93 -17.17 -16.39 -67.79
C LEU A 93 -17.25 -15.38 -68.95
N GLN A 94 -16.10 -15.09 -69.57
CA GLN A 94 -16.01 -14.78 -71.00
C GLN A 94 -14.55 -14.86 -71.45
N VAL A 95 -14.19 -16.04 -71.98
CA VAL A 95 -12.90 -16.32 -72.62
C VAL A 95 -12.99 -15.88 -74.07
N GLY A 96 -12.46 -14.70 -74.37
CA GLY A 96 -11.98 -14.31 -75.70
C GLY A 96 -10.46 -14.43 -75.71
N GLY A 97 -9.92 -15.23 -76.63
CA GLY A 97 -8.50 -15.57 -76.69
C GLY A 97 -7.63 -14.36 -77.00
N GLU A 98 -6.82 -13.96 -76.01
CA GLU A 98 -5.52 -13.29 -76.09
C GLU A 98 -5.20 -12.78 -74.68
N SER A 99 -4.46 -13.59 -73.88
CA SER A 99 -3.69 -13.20 -72.66
C SER A 99 -3.72 -14.25 -71.53
N GLN A 100 -3.47 -15.52 -71.84
CA GLN A 100 -3.31 -16.57 -70.83
C GLN A 100 -2.17 -16.25 -69.84
N GLU A 101 -1.11 -15.57 -70.29
CA GLU A 101 -0.03 -15.07 -69.43
C GLU A 101 -0.47 -13.96 -68.46
N ARG A 102 -1.34 -13.04 -68.88
CA ARG A 102 -1.83 -11.94 -68.03
C ARG A 102 -2.74 -12.45 -66.91
N TYR A 103 -3.51 -13.50 -67.19
CA TYR A 103 -4.31 -14.22 -66.19
C TYR A 103 -3.42 -14.91 -65.15
N TYR A 104 -2.32 -15.53 -65.58
CA TYR A 104 -1.37 -16.20 -64.69
C TYR A 104 -0.64 -15.19 -63.78
N LEU A 105 -0.23 -14.05 -64.34
CA LEU A 105 0.43 -12.97 -63.59
C LEU A 105 -0.49 -12.35 -62.53
N LEU A 106 -1.75 -12.07 -62.88
CA LEU A 106 -2.76 -11.56 -61.93
C LEU A 106 -3.08 -12.57 -60.82
N ALA A 107 -3.16 -13.87 -61.16
CA ALA A 107 -3.36 -14.93 -60.17
C ALA A 107 -2.16 -15.06 -59.21
N GLN A 108 -0.94 -14.91 -59.73
CA GLN A 108 0.29 -14.91 -58.92
C GLN A 108 0.36 -13.69 -57.99
N GLN A 109 -0.02 -12.50 -58.49
CA GLN A 109 -0.08 -11.28 -57.67
C GLN A 109 -1.12 -11.41 -56.53
N ARG A 110 -2.31 -11.95 -56.81
CA ARG A 110 -3.32 -12.23 -55.77
C ARG A 110 -2.83 -13.23 -54.72
N ARG A 111 -2.11 -14.28 -55.13
CA ARG A 111 -1.50 -15.23 -54.18
C ARG A 111 -0.50 -14.55 -53.26
N GLN A 112 0.29 -13.62 -53.79
CA GLN A 112 1.30 -12.92 -53.01
C GLN A 112 0.67 -11.93 -52.02
N GLU A 113 -0.42 -11.26 -52.39
CA GLU A 113 -1.23 -10.45 -51.47
C GLU A 113 -1.86 -11.30 -50.35
N LEU A 114 -2.40 -12.49 -50.68
CA LEU A 114 -2.95 -13.41 -49.69
C LEU A 114 -1.92 -13.86 -48.66
N ILE A 115 -0.70 -14.19 -49.08
CA ILE A 115 0.39 -14.61 -48.18
C ILE A 115 0.84 -13.45 -47.27
N GLN A 116 0.82 -12.21 -47.78
CA GLN A 116 1.10 -11.02 -46.96
C GLN A 116 0.01 -10.81 -45.91
N LEU A 117 -1.26 -10.93 -46.30
CA LEU A 117 -2.40 -10.80 -45.40
C LEU A 117 -2.40 -11.91 -44.33
N GLU A 118 -2.07 -13.14 -44.71
CA GLU A 118 -1.95 -14.28 -43.80
C GLU A 118 -0.84 -14.08 -42.76
N ASN A 119 0.33 -13.57 -43.18
CA ASN A 119 1.40 -13.21 -42.25
C ASN A 119 0.98 -12.08 -41.29
N GLU A 120 0.23 -11.08 -41.77
CA GLU A 120 -0.29 -10.00 -40.93
C GLU A 120 -1.33 -10.51 -39.92
N VAL A 121 -2.21 -11.42 -40.32
CA VAL A 121 -3.20 -12.06 -39.44
C VAL A 121 -2.50 -12.88 -38.35
N VAL A 122 -1.55 -13.76 -38.71
CA VAL A 122 -0.81 -14.59 -37.74
C VAL A 122 -0.03 -13.73 -36.75
N PHE A 123 0.63 -12.67 -37.21
CA PHE A 123 1.34 -11.74 -36.33
C PHE A 123 0.38 -11.01 -35.38
N ASN A 124 -0.76 -10.54 -35.88
CA ASN A 124 -1.76 -9.86 -35.06
C ASN A 124 -2.40 -10.81 -34.04
N GLU A 125 -2.61 -12.08 -34.38
CA GLU A 125 -3.15 -13.09 -33.47
C GLU A 125 -2.21 -13.36 -32.29
N ALA A 126 -0.91 -13.50 -32.53
CA ALA A 126 0.09 -13.63 -31.45
C ALA A 126 0.11 -12.42 -30.51
N ILE A 127 -0.07 -11.20 -31.05
CA ILE A 127 -0.16 -9.97 -30.25
C ILE A 127 -1.46 -9.93 -29.43
N ILE A 128 -2.57 -10.41 -29.98
CA ILE A 128 -3.85 -10.50 -29.24
C ILE A 128 -3.73 -11.50 -28.09
N GLU A 129 -3.12 -12.67 -28.33
CA GLU A 129 -2.94 -13.70 -27.31
C GLU A 129 -2.05 -13.23 -26.15
N GLU A 130 -0.91 -12.56 -26.44
CA GLU A 130 -0.03 -11.99 -25.41
C GLU A 130 -0.80 -10.99 -24.50
N ARG A 131 -1.71 -10.21 -25.08
CA ARG A 131 -2.49 -9.20 -24.36
C ARG A 131 -3.64 -9.80 -23.57
N ASP A 132 -4.35 -10.80 -24.12
CA ASP A 132 -5.39 -11.51 -23.39
C ASP A 132 -4.81 -12.19 -22.14
N GLN A 133 -3.63 -12.78 -22.27
CA GLN A 133 -2.89 -13.31 -21.12
C GLN A 133 -2.53 -12.20 -20.12
N GLY A 134 -2.02 -11.06 -20.60
CA GLY A 134 -1.74 -9.91 -19.75
C GLY A 134 -2.97 -9.41 -18.97
N ILE A 135 -4.13 -9.32 -19.61
CA ILE A 135 -5.39 -8.92 -18.96
C ILE A 135 -5.83 -9.97 -17.92
N LYS A 136 -5.71 -11.26 -18.21
CA LYS A 136 -6.01 -12.33 -17.24
C LYS A 136 -5.13 -12.23 -16.00
N ASP A 137 -3.83 -12.02 -16.17
CA ASP A 137 -2.91 -11.82 -15.05
C ASP A 137 -3.31 -10.61 -14.21
N ILE A 138 -3.75 -9.53 -14.88
CA ILE A 138 -4.22 -8.33 -14.19
C ILE A 138 -5.46 -8.64 -13.34
N GLN A 139 -6.42 -9.39 -13.90
CA GLN A 139 -7.65 -9.78 -13.21
C GLN A 139 -7.38 -10.69 -12.01
N GLN A 140 -6.47 -11.66 -12.15
CA GLN A 140 -6.06 -12.53 -11.05
C GLN A 140 -5.50 -11.70 -9.88
N GLN A 141 -4.60 -10.76 -10.16
CA GLN A 141 -4.01 -9.89 -9.14
C GLN A 141 -5.05 -8.99 -8.45
N ILE A 142 -6.04 -8.48 -9.19
CA ILE A 142 -7.16 -7.74 -8.59
C ILE A 142 -7.92 -8.63 -7.60
N GLY A 143 -8.12 -9.90 -7.94
CA GLY A 143 -8.71 -10.92 -7.07
C GLY A 143 -7.89 -11.15 -5.79
N GLU A 144 -6.57 -11.28 -5.91
CA GLU A 144 -5.67 -11.43 -4.74
C GLU A 144 -5.74 -10.21 -3.81
N VAL A 145 -5.75 -8.99 -4.36
CA VAL A 145 -5.89 -7.76 -3.56
C VAL A 145 -7.28 -7.67 -2.90
N ASN A 146 -8.31 -8.20 -3.53
CA ASN A 146 -9.66 -8.23 -2.95
C ASN A 146 -9.73 -9.12 -1.70
N GLU A 147 -9.00 -10.23 -1.65
CA GLU A 147 -8.89 -11.04 -0.43
C GLU A 147 -8.21 -10.26 0.70
N ILE A 148 -7.15 -9.50 0.39
CA ILE A 148 -6.51 -8.59 1.35
C ILE A 148 -7.52 -7.55 1.86
N PHE A 149 -8.34 -6.99 0.97
CA PHE A 149 -9.36 -6.01 1.33
C PHE A 149 -10.39 -6.58 2.32
N LYS A 150 -10.82 -7.83 2.13
CA LYS A 150 -11.73 -8.51 3.06
C LYS A 150 -11.10 -8.70 4.44
N ASP A 151 -9.83 -9.09 4.49
CA ASP A 151 -9.07 -9.24 5.73
C ASP A 151 -8.97 -7.90 6.50
N LEU A 152 -8.66 -6.81 5.80
CA LEU A 152 -8.60 -5.47 6.40
C LEU A 152 -9.99 -5.00 6.86
N ALA A 153 -11.03 -5.22 6.05
CA ALA A 153 -12.40 -4.85 6.40
C ALA A 153 -12.94 -5.61 7.62
N HIS A 154 -12.44 -6.82 7.85
CA HIS A 154 -12.71 -7.56 9.09
C HIS A 154 -12.05 -6.87 10.28
N MET A 155 -10.76 -6.51 10.16
CA MET A 155 -10.01 -5.81 11.20
C MET A 155 -10.62 -4.46 11.59
N VAL A 156 -11.11 -3.69 10.62
CA VAL A 156 -11.77 -2.39 10.86
C VAL A 156 -13.14 -2.58 11.53
N ARG A 157 -13.93 -3.59 11.11
CA ARG A 157 -15.25 -3.86 11.71
C ARG A 157 -15.18 -4.43 13.12
N GLU A 158 -14.24 -5.33 13.40
CA GLU A 158 -14.07 -5.93 14.74
C GLU A 158 -13.84 -4.90 15.85
N GLN A 159 -13.38 -3.69 15.50
CA GLN A 159 -13.07 -2.68 16.49
C GLN A 159 -14.26 -1.84 16.94
N GLY A 160 -15.41 -1.88 16.24
CA GLY A 160 -16.75 -1.49 16.73
C GLY A 160 -16.95 -0.15 17.46
N ILE A 161 -15.91 0.66 17.63
CA ILE A 161 -15.84 1.79 18.55
C ILE A 161 -15.22 2.94 17.77
N MET A 162 -15.93 4.07 17.78
CA MET A 162 -15.63 5.33 17.11
C MET A 162 -14.15 5.52 16.75
N ILE A 163 -13.84 5.49 15.45
CA ILE A 163 -12.62 6.07 14.86
C ILE A 163 -12.71 7.62 14.94
N TYR A 164 -13.20 8.15 16.05
CA TYR A 164 -13.25 9.56 16.41
C TYR A 164 -12.72 9.65 17.81
N ASP A 165 -11.41 9.88 17.95
CA ASP A 165 -10.88 10.22 19.25
C ASP A 165 -9.58 11.04 19.13
N ILE A 166 -9.77 12.28 18.68
CA ILE A 166 -8.88 13.37 19.12
C ILE A 166 -9.12 13.62 20.64
N ASP A 167 -10.30 13.31 21.17
CA ASP A 167 -10.69 13.52 22.58
C ASP A 167 -9.97 12.59 23.56
N SER A 168 -9.73 11.31 23.26
CA SER A 168 -8.98 10.43 24.19
C SER A 168 -7.52 10.83 24.36
N SER A 169 -6.90 11.39 23.30
CA SER A 169 -5.54 11.93 23.36
C SER A 169 -5.48 13.20 24.21
N ILE A 170 -6.53 14.04 24.15
CA ILE A 170 -6.66 15.23 25.00
C ILE A 170 -6.98 14.86 26.46
N GLY A 171 -7.84 13.87 26.71
CA GLY A 171 -8.21 13.42 28.05
C GLY A 171 -7.06 12.75 28.80
N ASN A 172 -6.23 11.97 28.10
CA ASN A 172 -5.02 11.39 28.69
C ASN A 172 -3.95 12.44 28.99
N THR A 173 -3.78 13.43 28.11
CA THR A 173 -2.85 14.56 28.35
C THR A 173 -3.33 15.45 29.49
N HIS A 174 -4.63 15.72 29.56
CA HIS A 174 -5.26 16.47 30.63
C HIS A 174 -5.07 15.78 31.98
N SER A 175 -5.43 14.49 32.10
CA SER A 175 -5.27 13.73 33.35
C SER A 175 -3.80 13.60 33.79
N THR A 176 -2.87 13.37 32.86
CA THR A 176 -1.43 13.33 33.15
C THR A 176 -0.93 14.69 33.65
N THR A 177 -1.36 15.79 33.03
CA THR A 177 -0.98 17.16 33.45
C THR A 177 -1.58 17.53 34.81
N THR A 178 -2.82 17.14 35.09
CA THR A 178 -3.45 17.33 36.42
C THR A 178 -2.67 16.58 37.49
N GLN A 179 -2.31 15.31 37.25
CA GLN A 179 -1.51 14.53 38.18
C GLN A 179 -0.11 15.12 38.39
N ALA A 180 0.55 15.58 37.32
CA ALA A 180 1.83 16.27 37.42
C ALA A 180 1.73 17.54 38.28
N ASN A 181 0.66 18.33 38.11
CA ASN A 181 0.41 19.51 38.97
C ASN A 181 0.22 19.13 40.45
N VAL A 182 -0.54 18.08 40.74
CA VAL A 182 -0.71 17.59 42.12
C VAL A 182 0.63 17.17 42.74
N GLN A 183 1.48 16.49 41.97
CA GLN A 183 2.82 16.10 42.42
C GLN A 183 3.73 17.32 42.63
N LEU A 184 3.70 18.31 41.75
CA LEU A 184 4.46 19.56 41.91
C LEU A 184 4.02 20.34 43.15
N VAL A 185 2.71 20.47 43.41
CA VAL A 185 2.19 21.13 44.61
C VAL A 185 2.57 20.37 45.88
N ARG A 186 2.49 19.03 45.87
CA ARG A 186 2.95 18.20 47.00
C ARG A 186 4.45 18.36 47.24
N ALA A 187 5.27 18.35 46.19
CA ALA A 187 6.71 18.55 46.28
C ALA A 187 7.05 19.93 46.84
N ALA A 188 6.40 20.99 46.36
CA ALA A 188 6.58 22.36 46.85
C ALA A 188 6.19 22.52 48.32
N ASN A 189 5.04 21.94 48.73
CA ASN A 189 4.60 21.95 50.13
C ASN A 189 5.53 21.15 51.04
N SER A 190 6.03 20.00 50.58
CA SER A 190 7.00 19.19 51.31
C SER A 190 8.34 19.91 51.45
N GLN A 191 8.82 20.58 50.40
CA GLN A 191 10.05 21.38 50.44
C GLN A 191 9.92 22.56 51.43
N LYS A 192 8.76 23.23 51.46
CA LYS A 192 8.51 24.32 52.42
C LYS A 192 8.45 23.84 53.87
N ALA A 193 7.84 22.69 54.12
CA ALA A 193 7.76 22.12 55.47
C ALA A 193 9.13 21.64 56.00
N ASN A 194 9.98 21.13 55.10
CA ASN A 194 11.27 20.56 55.47
C ASN A 194 12.41 21.60 55.53
N SER A 195 12.24 22.81 54.99
CA SER A 195 13.31 23.82 54.97
C SER A 195 13.68 24.33 56.38
N SER A 196 12.71 24.45 57.28
CA SER A 196 12.95 24.87 58.66
C SER A 196 13.67 23.80 59.47
N LEU A 197 13.38 22.52 59.22
CA LEU A 197 14.06 21.38 59.86
C LEU A 197 15.49 21.22 59.37
N ILE A 198 15.73 21.38 58.07
CA ILE A 198 17.07 21.35 57.49
C ILE A 198 17.92 22.50 58.04
N CYS A 199 17.36 23.71 58.16
CA CYS A 199 18.04 24.84 58.77
C CYS A 199 18.41 24.56 60.24
N TRP A 200 17.47 24.03 61.03
CA TRP A 200 17.73 23.66 62.42
C TRP A 200 18.81 22.58 62.56
N LEU A 201 18.80 21.54 61.71
CA LEU A 201 19.83 20.51 61.70
C LEU A 201 21.21 21.08 61.36
N LEU A 202 21.31 21.99 60.38
CA LEU A 202 22.57 22.64 60.02
C LEU A 202 23.11 23.52 61.16
N VAL A 203 22.24 24.25 61.86
CA VAL A 203 22.63 25.06 63.02
C VAL A 203 23.12 24.18 64.17
N ALA A 204 22.39 23.12 64.50
CA ALA A 204 22.79 22.17 65.55
C ALA A 204 24.15 21.52 65.23
N PHE A 205 24.35 21.10 63.98
CA PHE A 205 25.63 20.54 63.53
C PHE A 205 26.77 21.56 63.63
N GLY A 206 26.55 22.81 63.23
CA GLY A 206 27.54 23.89 63.40
C GLY A 206 27.94 24.11 64.86
N ILE A 207 26.98 24.12 65.78
CA ILE A 207 27.25 24.25 67.22
C ILE A 207 28.09 23.07 67.73
N THR A 208 27.75 21.84 67.32
CA THR A 208 28.53 20.66 67.73
C THR A 208 29.98 20.73 67.26
N ILE A 209 30.23 21.19 66.04
CA ILE A 209 31.60 21.38 65.52
C ILE A 209 32.35 22.43 66.34
N ILE A 210 31.72 23.57 66.64
CA ILE A 210 32.36 24.64 67.43
C ILE A 210 32.77 24.12 68.81
N ILE A 211 31.91 23.37 69.48
CA ILE A 211 32.21 22.78 70.80
C ILE A 211 33.42 21.84 70.71
N VAL A 212 33.45 20.96 69.71
CA VAL A 212 34.57 20.03 69.50
C VAL A 212 35.89 20.79 69.27
N VAL A 213 35.88 21.84 68.46
CA VAL A 213 37.07 22.67 68.21
C VAL A 213 37.53 23.37 69.50
N ILE A 214 36.62 23.94 70.28
CA ILE A 214 36.97 24.59 71.56
C ILE A 214 37.60 23.58 72.53
N VAL A 215 37.01 22.40 72.66
CA VAL A 215 37.55 21.34 73.54
C VAL A 215 38.93 20.92 73.06
N LEU A 216 39.13 20.71 71.75
CA LEU A 216 40.44 20.36 71.19
C LEU A 216 41.49 21.45 71.45
N VAL A 217 41.15 22.73 71.26
CA VAL A 217 42.07 23.87 71.52
C VAL A 217 42.38 24.04 73.01
N LEU A 218 41.42 23.76 73.90
CA LEU A 218 41.64 23.86 75.35
C LEU A 218 42.42 22.66 75.93
N VAL A 219 42.24 21.48 75.34
CA VAL A 219 42.91 20.23 75.78
C VAL A 219 44.32 20.12 75.23
N VAL A 220 44.59 20.70 74.06
CA VAL A 220 45.92 20.72 73.44
C VAL A 220 46.58 22.06 73.77
N PRO A 221 47.48 22.13 74.78
CA PRO A 221 48.17 23.36 75.16
C PRO A 221 49.12 23.89 74.08
#